data_AF-A0A944BPE1-F1
#
_entry.id   AF-A0A944BPE1-F1
#
_cell.length_a   1.000
_cell.length_b   1.000
_cell.length_c   1.000
_cell.angle_alpha   90.00
_cell.angle_beta   90.00
_cell.angle_gamma   90.00
#
_symmetry.space_group_name_H-M   'P 1'
#
loop_
_entity.id
_entity.type
_entity.pdbx_description
1 polymer ?
#
loop_
_entity_poly.entity_id
_entity_poly.type
_entity_poly.pdbx_seq_one_letter_code
_entity_poly.pdbx_strand_id
1 'polypeptide(L)' 'MNGTQIGKAGKPIEYRTGFCLETQYFPDAANHEEFISNIFSPEKPFVSRTIFKFSK' A
#
# COMPACT_ATOMS: atom_id res chain seq x y z
N MET A 1 -10.16 -8.50 11.31
CA MET A 1 -11.62 -8.61 11.18
C MET A 1 -12.05 -9.94 11.79
N ASN A 2 -13.26 -10.02 12.33
CA ASN A 2 -13.77 -11.19 13.06
C ASN A 2 -14.93 -11.90 12.32
N GLY A 3 -15.03 -11.74 11.00
CA GLY A 3 -16.05 -12.41 10.19
C GLY A 3 -17.46 -11.81 10.26
N THR A 4 -17.69 -10.79 11.09
CA THR A 4 -19.00 -10.10 11.19
C THR A 4 -19.37 -9.30 9.95
N GLN A 5 -18.37 -8.82 9.21
CA GLN A 5 -18.58 -8.20 7.90
C GLN A 5 -18.67 -9.27 6.83
N ILE A 6 -19.82 -9.32 6.16
CA ILE A 6 -20.04 -10.16 4.99
C ILE A 6 -19.57 -9.41 3.74
N GLY A 7 -18.51 -9.92 3.11
CA GLY A 7 -17.95 -9.41 1.87
C GLY A 7 -18.67 -9.93 0.62
N LYS A 8 -18.02 -9.74 -0.53
CA LYS A 8 -18.54 -10.18 -1.84
C LYS A 8 -18.74 -11.71 -1.85
N ALA A 9 -19.70 -12.16 -2.67
CA ALA A 9 -20.11 -13.56 -2.77
C ALA A 9 -20.57 -14.20 -1.44
N GLY A 10 -21.06 -13.38 -0.49
CA GLY A 10 -21.54 -13.84 0.81
C GLY A 10 -20.43 -14.38 1.72
N LYS A 11 -19.16 -14.05 1.45
CA LYS A 11 -18.03 -14.57 2.22
C LYS A 11 -17.70 -13.65 3.39
N PRO A 12 -17.63 -14.15 4.64
CA PRO A 12 -17.20 -13.35 5.77
C PRO A 12 -15.75 -12.91 5.61
N ILE A 13 -15.41 -11.69 6.02
CA ILE A 13 -14.03 -11.22 6.02
C ILE A 13 -13.39 -11.56 7.37
N GLU A 14 -12.70 -12.70 7.41
CA GLU A 14 -12.03 -13.19 8.61
C GLU A 14 -10.59 -12.67 8.72
N TYR A 15 -9.98 -12.90 9.87
CA TYR A 15 -8.60 -12.51 10.11
C TYR A 15 -7.64 -13.20 9.14
N ARG A 16 -6.71 -12.44 8.54
CA ARG A 16 -5.68 -12.90 7.58
C ARG A 16 -6.21 -13.52 6.28
N THR A 17 -7.45 -13.25 5.91
CA THR A 17 -8.04 -13.71 4.64
C THR A 17 -7.60 -12.89 3.42
N GLY A 18 -6.92 -11.78 3.65
CA GLY A 18 -6.29 -10.97 2.62
C GLY A 18 -4.99 -10.38 3.14
N PHE A 19 -4.18 -9.88 2.22
CA PHE A 19 -2.93 -9.18 2.50
C PHE A 19 -2.82 -7.97 1.57
N CYS A 20 -2.03 -6.98 2.00
CA CYS A 20 -1.76 -5.78 1.23
C CYS A 20 -0.31 -5.78 0.75
N LEU A 21 -0.09 -5.28 -0.47
CA LEU A 21 1.22 -4.95 -1.02
C LEU A 21 1.21 -3.47 -1.37
N GLU A 22 1.51 -2.64 -0.38
CA GLU A 22 1.46 -1.18 -0.50
C GLU A 22 2.82 -0.68 -0.96
N THR A 23 2.93 -0.35 -2.25
CA THR A 23 4.12 0.31 -2.79
C THR A 23 4.14 1.76 -2.34
N GLN A 24 5.08 2.12 -1.48
CA GLN A 24 5.17 3.44 -0.88
C GLN A 24 6.61 3.78 -0.49
N TYR A 25 6.83 5.04 -0.09
CA TYR A 25 8.01 5.42 0.68
C TYR A 25 7.96 4.80 2.07
N PHE A 26 9.09 4.84 2.79
CA PHE A 26 9.09 4.36 4.16
C PHE A 26 8.08 5.11 5.02
N PRO A 27 7.42 4.40 5.96
CA PRO A 27 6.65 5.06 7.00
C PRO A 27 7.50 6.12 7.68
N ASP A 28 6.91 7.28 7.94
CA ASP A 28 7.54 8.40 8.65
C ASP A 28 8.74 9.09 7.95
N ALA A 29 8.94 8.85 6.65
CA ALA A 29 10.08 9.44 5.90
C ALA A 29 10.18 10.98 5.92
N ALA A 30 9.09 11.70 6.21
CA ALA A 30 9.14 13.16 6.34
C ALA A 30 9.92 13.63 7.58
N ASN A 31 10.01 12.78 8.61
CA ASN A 31 10.67 13.09 9.88
C ASN A 31 12.06 12.44 10.01
N HIS A 32 12.50 11.70 8.99
CA HIS A 32 13.72 10.90 8.98
C HIS A 32 14.57 11.26 7.75
N GLU A 33 15.52 12.18 7.93
CA GLU A 33 16.35 12.73 6.84
C GLU A 33 17.22 11.66 6.15
N GLU A 34 17.51 10.55 6.84
CA GLU A 34 18.24 9.41 6.32
C GLU A 34 17.42 8.55 5.33
N PHE A 35 16.10 8.70 5.32
CA PHE A 35 15.24 8.00 4.37
C PHE A 35 15.21 8.72 3.01
N ILE A 36 14.80 7.97 1.97
CA ILE A 36 14.60 8.57 0.66
C ILE A 36 13.56 9.69 0.79
N SER A 37 13.98 10.91 0.48
CA SER A 37 13.14 12.10 0.60
C SER A 37 11.85 11.98 -0.24
N ASN A 38 10.72 12.06 0.46
CA ASN A 38 9.36 12.09 -0.07
C ASN A 38 8.82 13.53 -0.26
N ILE A 39 9.71 14.54 -0.35
CA ILE A 39 9.37 15.93 -0.64
C ILE A 39 9.52 16.18 -2.15
N PHE A 40 8.49 16.80 -2.75
CA PHE A 40 8.39 17.04 -4.19
C PHE A 40 8.20 18.53 -4.48
N SER A 41 8.66 18.97 -5.66
CA SER A 41 8.52 20.33 -6.16
C SER A 41 8.24 20.29 -7.68
N PRO A 42 7.95 21.43 -8.34
CA PRO A 42 7.85 21.46 -9.81
C PRO A 42 9.10 20.92 -10.53
N GLU A 43 10.29 21.15 -9.96
CA GLU A 43 11.58 20.69 -10.47
C GLU A 43 11.87 19.23 -10.11
N LYS A 44 11.22 18.71 -9.06
CA LYS A 44 11.29 17.32 -8.61
C LYS A 44 9.87 16.73 -8.52
N PRO A 45 9.21 16.47 -9.67
CA PRO A 45 7.85 15.96 -9.67
C PRO A 45 7.79 14.55 -9.09
N PHE A 46 6.70 14.25 -8.40
CA PHE A 46 6.43 12.89 -7.95
C PHE A 46 6.06 11.99 -9.15
N VAL A 47 6.78 10.88 -9.29
CA VAL A 47 6.47 9.83 -10.27
C VAL A 47 6.57 8.48 -9.58
N SER A 48 5.50 7.68 -9.66
CA SER A 48 5.48 6.31 -9.16
C SER A 48 4.70 5.41 -10.12
N ARG A 49 5.10 4.15 -10.22
CA ARG A 49 4.44 3.13 -11.04
C ARG A 49 4.48 1.80 -10.31
N THR A 50 3.31 1.19 -10.17
CA THR A 50 3.15 -0.16 -9.60
C THR A 50 2.52 -1.06 -10.65
N ILE A 51 3.13 -2.23 -10.87
CA ILE A 51 2.65 -3.22 -11.83
C ILE A 51 2.30 -4.49 -11.07
N PHE A 52 1.02 -4.84 -11.05
CA PHE A 52 0.55 -6.13 -10.58
C PHE A 52 0.55 -7.10 -11.75
N LYS A 53 1.56 -7.97 -11.82
CA LYS A 53 1.68 -9.00 -12.85
C LYS A 53 1.50 -10.38 -12.23
N PHE A 54 0.58 -11.15 -12.79
CA PHE A 54 0.30 -12.52 -12.39
C PHE A 54 0.71 -13.48 -13.51
N SER A 55 1.24 -14.63 -13.14
CA SER A 55 1.49 -15.75 -14.04
C SER A 55 0.99 -17.03 -13.39
N LYS A 56 0.77 -18.06 -14.21
CA LYS A 56 0.48 -19.41 -13.72
C LYS A 56 1.77 -20.15 -13.40
#